data_AF-X6LAW4-F1
#
_entry.id   AF-X6LAW4-F1
#
_cell.length_a   1.000
_cell.length_b   1.000
_cell.length_c   1.000
_cell.angle_alpha   90.00
_cell.angle_beta   90.00
_cell.angle_gamma   90.00
#
_symmetry.space_group_name_H-M   'P 1'
#
loop_
_entity.id
_entity.type
_entity.pdbx_description
1 polymer ?
#
loop_
_entity_poly.entity_id
_entity_poly.type
_entity_poly.pdbx_seq_one_letter_code
_entity_poly.pdbx_strand_id
1 'polypeptide(L)'
;MYKLFCFPTLCSIWMVLEKESSKQASGMQKYWEIVQKFQELTEDADTSTLLKECQEVVNKGDNRSKPRTRNLRIYVCESETNLPSISLKEDEDTKFELQKISSTVFYKDLKTVQGELSLHVQCTREKKDFSIKADDLVFVVPNPNQITTEGGAILNHLLDGVNHADTLQFALHVQKDIIAKGLKQLEQDLKKRMQQFEVTEVNSSSVLHFFFLKKRKEKSTTTTKITRQWPSWKWFEVISCIFEQYRDKLPPIIKDMLLDNVKPHLDGLLSKWDLFFLIPCLNYLSLPTTNNASRIRLSSRFQSNECSEWKGDDLDKKIISVLQTDLNIRRLSVIVPMHSEEYVLDLLVVQKDRKLSQSVLEFLFLQDKDVWDHIYSIGNGDKCWDVMLTAFQVDFKQWSRYLEHFNKIGVFEGGVSGSVFLSKFQTDKNFVELVTPSENFLTFLAFMQQQQQIM
;
A
#
# COMPACT_ATOMS: atom_id res chain seq x y z
N MET A 1 -17.48 11.21 61.51
CA MET A 1 -16.62 10.18 60.87
C MET A 1 -17.53 9.23 60.10
N TYR A 2 -17.91 9.61 58.88
CA TYR A 2 -18.55 8.70 57.92
C TYR A 2 -17.58 8.52 56.77
N LYS A 3 -17.07 7.30 56.61
CA LYS A 3 -16.16 6.92 55.53
C LYS A 3 -16.95 7.00 54.22
N LEU A 4 -16.62 7.95 53.35
CA LEU A 4 -16.91 7.81 51.92
C LEU A 4 -16.09 6.63 51.41
N PHE A 5 -16.73 5.47 51.26
CA PHE A 5 -16.20 4.42 50.40
C PHE A 5 -16.46 4.85 48.95
N CYS A 6 -15.39 5.30 48.28
CA CYS A 6 -15.39 5.54 46.83
C CYS A 6 -15.55 4.20 46.10
N PHE A 7 -16.77 3.91 45.64
CA PHE A 7 -16.97 2.89 44.60
C PHE A 7 -16.61 3.50 43.23
N PRO A 8 -15.68 2.91 42.46
CA PRO A 8 -15.32 3.37 41.11
C PRO A 8 -16.53 3.47 40.16
N THR A 9 -17.56 2.66 40.39
CA THR A 9 -18.81 2.61 39.64
C THR A 9 -19.67 3.87 39.80
N LEU A 10 -19.70 4.48 41.00
CA LEU A 10 -20.46 5.69 41.28
C LEU A 10 -19.85 6.94 40.60
N CYS A 11 -18.51 7.04 40.58
CA CYS A 11 -17.81 8.08 39.81
C CYS A 11 -18.09 7.96 38.30
N SER A 12 -18.17 6.74 37.79
CA SER A 12 -18.41 6.48 36.37
C SER A 12 -19.81 6.91 35.93
N ILE A 13 -20.82 6.66 36.76
CA ILE A 13 -22.22 7.04 36.50
C ILE A 13 -22.42 8.55 36.64
N TRP A 14 -21.80 9.18 37.65
CA TRP A 14 -21.87 10.63 37.83
C TRP A 14 -21.24 11.38 36.64
N MET A 15 -20.09 10.93 36.13
CA MET A 15 -19.47 11.53 34.94
C MET A 15 -20.33 11.39 33.67
N VAL A 16 -21.10 10.30 33.53
CA VAL A 16 -22.03 10.12 32.41
C VAL A 16 -23.21 11.09 32.53
N LEU A 17 -23.76 11.26 33.73
CA LEU A 17 -24.87 12.18 34.00
C LEU A 17 -24.49 13.66 33.82
N GLU A 18 -23.30 14.05 34.25
CA GLU A 18 -22.80 15.43 34.10
C GLU A 18 -22.64 15.80 32.63
N LYS A 19 -22.13 14.86 31.80
CA LYS A 19 -21.92 15.03 30.36
C LYS A 19 -23.23 15.10 29.56
N GLU A 20 -24.28 14.41 29.99
CA GLU A 20 -25.60 14.34 29.33
C GLU A 20 -26.59 15.42 29.80
N SER A 21 -26.38 16.03 30.97
CA SER A 21 -27.26 17.06 31.55
C SER A 21 -27.51 18.29 30.65
N SER A 22 -26.65 18.49 29.63
CA SER A 22 -26.76 19.56 28.63
C SER A 22 -27.75 19.29 27.50
N LYS A 23 -28.38 18.10 27.43
CA LYS A 23 -29.28 17.70 26.31
C LYS A 23 -30.58 17.04 26.79
N GLN A 24 -31.68 17.77 26.57
CA GLN A 24 -33.09 17.32 26.56
C GLN A 24 -33.74 16.93 27.91
N ALA A 25 -34.87 17.61 28.20
CA ALA A 25 -35.61 17.51 29.46
C ALA A 25 -36.42 16.21 29.68
N SER A 26 -36.69 15.40 28.65
CA SER A 26 -37.54 14.19 28.79
C SER A 26 -36.77 12.91 29.14
N GLY A 27 -35.45 12.87 28.94
CA GLY A 27 -34.60 11.74 29.35
C GLY A 27 -34.23 11.79 30.85
N MET A 28 -34.17 12.99 31.42
CA MET A 28 -33.77 13.25 32.80
C MET A 28 -34.61 12.48 33.84
N GLN A 29 -35.91 12.28 33.60
CA GLN A 29 -36.80 11.66 34.60
C GLN A 29 -36.43 10.19 34.90
N LYS A 30 -36.09 9.40 33.87
CA LYS A 30 -35.65 8.01 34.05
C LYS A 30 -34.27 7.88 34.67
N TYR A 31 -33.35 8.78 34.33
CA TYR A 31 -32.05 8.82 34.98
C TYR A 31 -32.19 9.15 36.48
N TRP A 32 -33.15 10.02 36.81
CA TRP A 32 -33.39 10.40 38.20
C TRP A 32 -34.03 9.29 39.03
N GLU A 33 -34.95 8.51 38.45
CA GLU A 33 -35.49 7.30 39.07
C GLU A 33 -34.41 6.23 39.32
N ILE A 34 -33.42 6.08 38.43
CA ILE A 34 -32.32 5.13 38.60
C ILE A 34 -31.37 5.57 39.72
N VAL A 35 -31.05 6.88 39.80
CA VAL A 35 -30.20 7.40 40.88
C VAL A 35 -30.88 7.29 42.25
N GLN A 36 -32.18 7.54 42.34
CA GLN A 36 -32.95 7.30 43.57
C GLN A 36 -32.90 5.82 44.00
N LYS A 37 -33.14 4.89 43.07
CA LYS A 37 -33.02 3.46 43.36
C LYS A 37 -31.63 3.06 43.84
N PHE A 38 -30.57 3.68 43.32
CA PHE A 38 -29.19 3.40 43.72
C PHE A 38 -28.85 3.94 45.13
N GLN A 39 -29.44 5.06 45.52
CA GLN A 39 -29.28 5.66 46.85
C GLN A 39 -29.99 4.87 47.96
N GLU A 40 -30.98 4.05 47.59
CA GLU A 40 -31.76 3.21 48.52
C GLU A 40 -31.18 1.79 48.70
N LEU A 41 -30.11 1.42 47.98
CA LEU A 41 -29.48 0.11 48.11
C LEU A 41 -28.61 0.03 49.38
N THR A 42 -28.74 -1.09 50.09
CA THR A 42 -27.85 -1.48 51.19
C THR A 42 -26.67 -2.32 50.66
N GLU A 43 -25.59 -2.45 51.45
CA GLU A 43 -24.27 -2.95 51.03
C GLU A 43 -24.24 -4.31 50.30
N ASP A 44 -25.30 -5.13 50.39
CA ASP A 44 -25.38 -6.48 49.81
C ASP A 44 -26.27 -6.60 48.55
N ALA A 45 -26.73 -5.49 47.96
CA ALA A 45 -27.62 -5.56 46.80
C ALA A 45 -26.89 -5.79 45.46
N ASP A 46 -27.39 -6.73 44.65
CA ASP A 46 -26.86 -7.02 43.31
C ASP A 46 -27.09 -5.86 42.33
N THR A 47 -26.04 -5.05 42.16
CA THR A 47 -26.00 -3.88 41.28
C THR A 47 -25.95 -4.20 39.78
N SER A 48 -25.79 -5.48 39.39
CA SER A 48 -25.63 -5.88 37.99
C SER A 48 -26.87 -5.58 37.13
N THR A 49 -28.06 -5.68 37.73
CA THR A 49 -29.33 -5.42 37.07
C THR A 49 -29.51 -3.92 36.77
N LEU A 50 -29.12 -3.05 37.70
CA LEU A 50 -29.16 -1.59 37.53
C LEU A 50 -28.11 -1.10 36.53
N LEU A 51 -26.93 -1.72 36.51
CA LEU A 51 -25.90 -1.45 35.48
C LEU A 51 -26.40 -1.82 34.08
N LYS A 52 -27.13 -2.93 33.93
CA LYS A 52 -27.79 -3.29 32.68
C LYS A 52 -28.87 -2.29 32.30
N GLU A 53 -29.71 -1.84 33.23
CA GLU A 53 -30.71 -0.80 32.96
C GLU A 53 -30.06 0.52 32.54
N CYS A 54 -28.98 0.95 33.19
CA CYS A 54 -28.19 2.12 32.79
C CYS A 54 -27.61 1.95 31.38
N GLN A 55 -26.99 0.80 31.07
CA GLN A 55 -26.47 0.51 29.74
C GLN A 55 -27.59 0.49 28.69
N GLU A 56 -28.76 -0.04 29.00
CA GLU A 56 -29.90 0.00 28.10
C GLU A 56 -30.41 1.42 27.85
N VAL A 57 -30.41 2.31 28.85
CA VAL A 57 -30.82 3.71 28.66
C VAL A 57 -29.79 4.46 27.82
N VAL A 58 -28.48 4.24 28.05
CA VAL A 58 -27.39 4.79 27.23
C VAL A 58 -27.48 4.26 25.78
N ASN A 59 -27.69 2.96 25.61
CA ASN A 59 -27.83 2.32 24.30
C ASN A 59 -29.15 2.69 23.58
N LYS A 60 -30.21 3.04 24.33
CA LYS A 60 -31.48 3.56 23.77
C LYS A 60 -31.38 5.05 23.42
N GLY A 61 -30.52 5.81 24.09
CA GLY A 61 -30.18 7.20 23.74
C GLY A 61 -29.46 7.32 22.40
N ASP A 62 -28.58 6.37 22.08
CA ASP A 62 -27.87 6.30 20.79
C ASP A 62 -28.74 5.78 19.63
N ASN A 63 -29.85 5.11 19.92
CA ASN A 63 -30.74 4.52 18.90
C ASN A 63 -31.89 5.44 18.43
N ARG A 64 -31.98 6.68 18.92
CA ARG A 64 -32.62 7.75 18.12
C ARG A 64 -31.59 8.25 17.13
N SER A 65 -31.46 7.50 16.04
CA SER A 65 -30.67 7.78 14.85
C SER A 65 -30.40 9.27 14.65
N LYS A 66 -29.19 9.73 15.01
CA LYS A 66 -28.59 10.78 14.20
C LYS A 66 -28.62 10.26 12.77
N PRO A 67 -29.30 10.95 11.83
CA PRO A 67 -29.37 10.45 10.47
C PRO A 67 -27.96 10.26 9.96
N ARG A 68 -27.66 9.07 9.41
CA ARG A 68 -26.35 8.81 8.82
C ARG A 68 -26.12 9.86 7.74
N THR A 69 -25.17 10.77 8.00
CA THR A 69 -24.74 11.73 7.00
C THR A 69 -23.90 11.00 5.96
N ARG A 70 -24.10 11.33 4.69
CA ARG A 70 -23.35 10.75 3.58
C ARG A 70 -23.00 11.83 2.55
N ASN A 71 -22.06 11.51 1.67
CA ASN A 71 -21.81 12.30 0.47
C ASN A 71 -22.59 11.68 -0.68
N LEU A 72 -23.33 12.49 -1.41
CA LEU A 72 -24.14 12.09 -2.56
C LEU A 72 -23.64 12.79 -3.82
N ARG A 73 -23.34 12.02 -4.86
CA ARG A 73 -23.01 12.58 -6.19
C ARG A 73 -24.17 12.37 -7.15
N ILE A 74 -24.59 13.45 -7.79
CA ILE A 74 -25.72 13.45 -8.73
C ILE A 74 -25.18 13.70 -10.12
N TYR A 75 -25.56 12.85 -11.07
CA TYR A 75 -25.29 13.02 -12.49
C TYR A 75 -26.60 13.32 -13.23
N VAL A 76 -26.56 14.33 -14.11
CA VAL A 76 -27.68 14.73 -14.95
C VAL A 76 -27.27 14.59 -16.42
N CYS A 77 -28.09 13.86 -17.16
CA CYS A 77 -27.88 13.45 -18.54
C CYS A 77 -28.85 14.22 -19.45
N GLU A 78 -28.36 15.27 -20.10
CA GLU A 78 -29.21 16.23 -20.82
C GLU A 78 -28.48 16.86 -22.01
N SER A 79 -29.21 17.20 -23.07
CA SER A 79 -28.63 17.78 -24.28
C SER A 79 -27.95 19.14 -24.06
N GLU A 80 -26.92 19.44 -24.86
CA GLU A 80 -26.05 20.61 -24.72
C GLU A 80 -26.77 21.97 -24.81
N THR A 81 -27.97 22.00 -25.42
CA THR A 81 -28.80 23.21 -25.52
C THR A 81 -29.49 23.58 -24.21
N ASN A 82 -29.43 22.71 -23.20
CA ASN A 82 -30.14 22.84 -21.94
C ASN A 82 -29.11 22.94 -20.81
N LEU A 83 -29.23 23.95 -19.96
CA LEU A 83 -28.48 24.05 -18.70
C LEU A 83 -29.36 23.45 -17.59
N PRO A 84 -29.17 22.16 -17.24
CA PRO A 84 -29.92 21.58 -16.13
C PRO A 84 -29.55 22.27 -14.82
N SER A 85 -30.53 22.46 -13.96
CA SER A 85 -30.32 22.84 -12.56
C SER A 85 -31.03 21.86 -11.65
N ILE A 86 -30.46 21.62 -10.47
CA ILE A 86 -31.08 20.78 -9.46
C ILE A 86 -31.33 21.57 -8.18
N SER A 87 -32.39 21.23 -7.46
CA SER A 87 -32.62 21.67 -6.08
C SER A 87 -33.13 20.51 -5.24
N LEU A 88 -32.93 20.58 -3.93
CA LEU A 88 -33.55 19.64 -2.99
C LEU A 88 -34.91 20.20 -2.62
N LYS A 89 -35.92 19.35 -2.50
CA LYS A 89 -37.30 19.77 -2.16
C LYS A 89 -37.41 20.53 -0.83
N GLU A 90 -36.50 20.24 0.10
CA GLU A 90 -36.42 20.89 1.41
C GLU A 90 -35.87 22.32 1.33
N ASP A 91 -35.29 22.70 0.19
CA ASP A 91 -34.66 23.99 -0.07
C ASP A 91 -34.78 24.32 -1.58
N GLU A 92 -36.02 24.52 -2.05
CA GLU A 92 -36.29 24.76 -3.48
C GLU A 92 -35.68 26.08 -4.00
N ASP A 93 -35.45 27.04 -3.10
CA ASP A 93 -34.88 28.35 -3.41
C ASP A 93 -33.38 28.26 -3.71
N THR A 94 -32.70 27.25 -3.17
CA THR A 94 -31.28 27.00 -3.42
C THR A 94 -31.08 26.09 -4.63
N LYS A 95 -30.93 26.71 -5.81
CA LYS A 95 -30.51 26.00 -7.02
C LYS A 95 -29.02 25.69 -6.99
N PHE A 96 -28.67 24.43 -7.17
CA PHE A 96 -27.29 24.01 -7.31
C PHE A 96 -26.83 24.12 -8.75
N GLU A 97 -25.76 24.89 -8.97
CA GLU A 97 -25.04 24.89 -10.24
C GLU A 97 -24.34 23.54 -10.45
N LEU A 98 -24.62 22.93 -11.60
CA LEU A 98 -24.01 21.68 -12.04
C LEU A 98 -22.73 21.95 -12.84
N GLN A 99 -21.73 21.09 -12.66
CA GLN A 99 -20.49 21.14 -13.42
C GLN A 99 -20.60 20.24 -14.66
N LYS A 100 -20.21 20.75 -15.82
CA LYS A 100 -20.22 20.01 -17.08
C LYS A 100 -18.99 19.10 -17.19
N ILE A 101 -19.19 17.81 -17.47
CA ILE A 101 -18.11 16.81 -17.66
C ILE A 101 -18.07 16.22 -19.08
N SER A 102 -19.15 16.35 -19.85
CA SER A 102 -19.17 16.09 -21.29
C SER A 102 -20.21 17.00 -21.97
N SER A 103 -20.39 16.89 -23.29
CA SER A 103 -21.43 17.63 -24.02
C SER A 103 -22.84 17.37 -23.49
N THR A 104 -23.08 16.21 -22.88
CA THR A 104 -24.42 15.81 -22.40
C THR A 104 -24.49 15.39 -20.93
N VAL A 105 -23.38 15.41 -20.20
CA VAL A 105 -23.34 14.96 -18.80
C VAL A 105 -22.85 16.08 -17.88
N PHE A 106 -23.63 16.32 -16.84
CA PHE A 106 -23.37 17.27 -15.77
C PHE A 106 -23.35 16.55 -14.42
N TYR A 107 -22.64 17.09 -13.43
CA TYR A 107 -22.62 16.50 -12.10
C TYR A 107 -22.58 17.54 -10.96
N LYS A 108 -22.94 17.08 -9.76
CA LYS A 108 -22.79 17.81 -8.50
C LYS A 108 -22.50 16.88 -7.34
N ASP A 109 -21.61 17.30 -6.47
CA ASP A 109 -21.37 16.68 -5.17
C ASP A 109 -22.12 17.43 -4.07
N LEU A 110 -22.99 16.72 -3.37
CA LEU A 110 -23.68 17.18 -2.17
C LEU A 110 -23.02 16.53 -0.96
N LYS A 111 -22.52 17.36 -0.04
CA LYS A 111 -21.86 16.91 1.18
C LYS A 111 -22.89 16.81 2.32
N THR A 112 -22.67 15.86 3.23
CA THR A 112 -23.41 15.75 4.51
C THR A 112 -24.93 15.62 4.39
N VAL A 113 -25.43 14.97 3.33
CA VAL A 113 -26.87 14.74 3.15
C VAL A 113 -27.39 13.66 4.10
N GLN A 114 -28.66 13.76 4.50
CA GLN A 114 -29.28 12.87 5.48
C GLN A 114 -30.57 12.27 4.92
N GLY A 115 -30.77 10.97 5.13
CA GLY A 115 -32.03 10.30 4.80
C GLY A 115 -32.33 10.18 3.30
N GLU A 116 -33.61 9.92 3.01
CA GLU A 116 -34.18 9.92 1.66
C GLU A 116 -34.35 11.37 1.20
N LEU A 117 -34.02 11.66 -0.05
CA LEU A 117 -34.06 13.02 -0.60
C LEU A 117 -35.01 13.07 -1.79
N SER A 118 -35.76 14.17 -1.89
CA SER A 118 -36.48 14.51 -3.11
C SER A 118 -35.66 15.51 -3.92
N LEU A 119 -35.24 15.09 -5.11
CA LEU A 119 -34.48 15.89 -6.06
C LEU A 119 -35.42 16.49 -7.11
N HIS A 120 -35.38 17.80 -7.25
CA HIS A 120 -35.98 18.50 -8.37
C HIS A 120 -34.93 18.73 -9.45
N VAL A 121 -35.21 18.28 -10.66
CA VAL A 121 -34.38 18.53 -11.83
C VAL A 121 -35.18 19.40 -12.79
N GLN A 122 -34.67 20.59 -13.05
CA GLN A 122 -35.24 21.51 -14.03
C GLN A 122 -34.45 21.41 -15.33
N CYS A 123 -35.09 20.86 -16.37
CA CYS A 123 -34.57 20.82 -17.73
C CYS A 123 -35.51 21.64 -18.64
N THR A 124 -35.02 22.76 -19.19
CA THR A 124 -35.80 23.72 -20.01
C THR A 124 -37.11 24.17 -19.35
N ARG A 125 -38.23 23.49 -19.62
CA ARG A 125 -39.60 23.80 -19.20
C ARG A 125 -40.25 22.70 -18.34
N GLU A 126 -39.57 21.58 -18.15
CA GLU A 126 -40.08 20.47 -17.34
C GLU A 126 -39.33 20.42 -16.00
N LYS A 127 -40.11 20.45 -14.91
CA LYS A 127 -39.65 20.11 -13.56
C LYS A 127 -39.95 18.62 -13.36
N LYS A 128 -38.92 17.83 -13.10
CA LYS A 128 -39.04 16.40 -12.79
C LYS A 128 -38.57 16.12 -11.39
N ASP A 129 -39.34 15.30 -10.69
CA ASP A 129 -39.12 14.98 -9.29
C ASP A 129 -38.63 13.53 -9.20
N PHE A 130 -37.55 13.34 -8.44
CA PHE A 130 -36.96 12.03 -8.22
C PHE A 130 -36.79 11.78 -6.73
N SER A 131 -37.06 10.55 -6.28
CA SER A 131 -36.67 10.12 -4.94
C SER A 131 -35.31 9.44 -4.98
N ILE A 132 -34.43 9.83 -4.06
CA ILE A 132 -33.10 9.26 -3.84
C ILE A 132 -33.10 8.55 -2.50
N LYS A 133 -32.84 7.24 -2.51
CA LYS A 133 -32.88 6.42 -1.31
C LYS A 133 -31.74 6.78 -0.36
N ALA A 134 -31.93 6.55 0.94
CA ALA A 134 -30.98 6.90 2.01
C ALA A 134 -29.61 6.18 1.95
N ASP A 135 -29.47 5.14 1.12
CA ASP A 135 -28.24 4.37 0.89
C ASP A 135 -27.52 4.69 -0.44
N ASP A 136 -28.21 5.27 -1.44
CA ASP A 136 -27.60 5.77 -2.70
C ASP A 136 -26.41 6.74 -2.53
N LEU A 137 -25.19 6.31 -2.86
CA LEU A 137 -24.04 7.23 -2.93
C LEU A 137 -23.99 8.01 -4.25
N VAL A 138 -24.59 7.45 -5.30
CA VAL A 138 -24.71 8.08 -6.61
C VAL A 138 -26.11 7.96 -7.19
N PHE A 139 -26.63 9.10 -7.61
CA PHE A 139 -27.88 9.20 -8.35
C PHE A 139 -27.60 9.62 -9.79
N VAL A 140 -28.19 8.92 -10.75
CA VAL A 140 -28.12 9.27 -12.18
C VAL A 140 -29.55 9.57 -12.60
N VAL A 141 -29.81 10.80 -13.03
CA VAL A 141 -31.12 11.21 -13.52
C VAL A 141 -31.42 10.42 -14.80
N PRO A 142 -32.48 9.61 -14.83
CA PRO A 142 -32.79 8.78 -16.00
C PRO A 142 -33.14 9.65 -17.21
N ASN A 143 -32.42 9.45 -18.32
CA ASN A 143 -32.83 9.94 -19.64
C ASN A 143 -33.08 8.73 -20.57
N PRO A 144 -34.35 8.42 -20.93
CA PRO A 144 -34.70 7.25 -21.72
C PRO A 144 -33.94 7.10 -23.04
N ASN A 145 -33.43 8.22 -23.58
CA ASN A 145 -32.82 8.27 -24.92
C ASN A 145 -31.27 8.22 -24.91
N GLN A 146 -30.60 8.29 -23.74
CA GLN A 146 -29.13 8.53 -23.69
C GLN A 146 -28.34 7.71 -22.65
N ILE A 147 -29.01 7.00 -21.73
CA ILE A 147 -28.38 6.23 -20.63
C ILE A 147 -27.26 5.29 -21.12
N THR A 148 -27.43 4.59 -22.25
CA THR A 148 -26.43 3.62 -22.74
C THR A 148 -25.15 4.25 -23.29
N THR A 149 -25.19 5.51 -23.74
CA THR A 149 -24.04 6.19 -24.38
C THR A 149 -23.22 7.00 -23.38
N GLU A 150 -23.82 7.42 -22.27
CA GLU A 150 -23.23 8.35 -21.30
C GLU A 150 -22.53 7.68 -20.12
N GLY A 151 -22.77 6.38 -19.91
CA GLY A 151 -22.09 5.58 -18.90
C GLY A 151 -20.57 5.65 -19.00
N GLY A 152 -20.03 5.85 -20.21
CA GLY A 152 -18.60 6.07 -20.43
C GLY A 152 -18.08 7.39 -19.85
N ALA A 153 -18.82 8.49 -20.02
CA ALA A 153 -18.44 9.80 -19.50
C ALA A 153 -18.50 9.84 -17.96
N ILE A 154 -19.57 9.27 -17.39
CA ILE A 154 -19.74 9.17 -15.92
C ILE A 154 -18.60 8.35 -15.31
N LEU A 155 -18.25 7.21 -15.92
CA LEU A 155 -17.17 6.39 -15.39
C LEU A 155 -15.79 7.04 -15.57
N ASN A 156 -15.53 7.67 -16.71
CA ASN A 156 -14.28 8.40 -16.90
C ASN A 156 -14.14 9.49 -15.84
N HIS A 157 -15.20 10.24 -15.56
CA HIS A 157 -15.19 11.22 -14.48
C HIS A 157 -14.94 10.60 -13.09
N LEU A 158 -15.54 9.45 -12.80
CA LEU A 158 -15.25 8.73 -11.54
C LEU A 158 -13.79 8.31 -11.44
N LEU A 159 -13.27 7.72 -12.53
CA LEU A 159 -11.89 7.25 -12.62
C LEU A 159 -10.92 8.42 -12.47
N ASP A 160 -11.13 9.52 -13.19
CA ASP A 160 -10.27 10.70 -13.16
C ASP A 160 -10.28 11.39 -11.77
N GLY A 161 -11.30 11.12 -10.96
CA GLY A 161 -11.38 11.55 -9.56
C GLY A 161 -10.68 10.63 -8.54
N VAL A 162 -10.13 9.49 -8.96
CA VAL A 162 -9.46 8.54 -8.05
C VAL A 162 -7.99 8.93 -7.83
N ASN A 163 -7.71 9.48 -6.66
CA ASN A 163 -6.36 9.92 -6.27
C ASN A 163 -5.88 9.34 -4.92
N HIS A 164 -6.79 8.82 -4.09
CA HIS A 164 -6.53 8.27 -2.76
C HIS A 164 -7.41 7.05 -2.49
N ALA A 165 -7.15 6.34 -1.39
CA ALA A 165 -7.90 5.15 -1.01
C ALA A 165 -9.41 5.40 -0.83
N ASP A 166 -9.79 6.53 -0.23
CA ASP A 166 -11.20 6.88 0.00
C ASP A 166 -11.94 7.16 -1.32
N THR A 167 -11.29 7.86 -2.26
CA THR A 167 -11.87 8.14 -3.59
C THR A 167 -11.93 6.87 -4.44
N LEU A 168 -10.96 5.96 -4.31
CA LEU A 168 -11.02 4.62 -4.88
C LEU A 168 -12.20 3.81 -4.31
N GLN A 169 -12.34 3.76 -2.98
CA GLN A 169 -13.43 3.04 -2.32
C GLN A 169 -14.79 3.57 -2.74
N PHE A 170 -14.94 4.90 -2.78
CA PHE A 170 -16.15 5.55 -3.28
C PHE A 170 -16.43 5.16 -4.73
N ALA A 171 -15.43 5.29 -5.62
CA ALA A 171 -15.60 4.96 -7.04
C ALA A 171 -16.02 3.50 -7.24
N LEU A 172 -15.40 2.55 -6.51
CA LEU A 172 -15.74 1.13 -6.57
C LEU A 172 -17.15 0.82 -6.05
N HIS A 173 -17.62 1.56 -5.04
CA HIS A 173 -18.99 1.43 -4.56
C HIS A 173 -19.97 1.91 -5.62
N VAL A 174 -19.77 3.13 -6.11
CA VAL A 174 -20.57 3.76 -7.17
C VAL A 174 -20.61 2.90 -8.43
N GLN A 175 -19.49 2.27 -8.78
CA GLN A 175 -19.41 1.38 -9.92
C GLN A 175 -20.40 0.21 -9.82
N LYS A 176 -20.64 -0.35 -8.62
CA LYS A 176 -21.65 -1.41 -8.44
C LYS A 176 -23.04 -0.90 -8.78
N ASP A 177 -23.37 0.32 -8.35
CA ASP A 177 -24.66 0.95 -8.59
C ASP A 177 -24.86 1.26 -10.08
N ILE A 178 -23.82 1.76 -10.74
CA ILE A 178 -23.81 2.04 -12.19
C ILE A 178 -24.02 0.76 -13.00
N ILE A 179 -23.34 -0.34 -12.64
CA ILE A 179 -23.52 -1.64 -13.29
C ILE A 179 -24.94 -2.17 -13.06
N ALA A 180 -25.46 -2.08 -11.84
CA ALA A 180 -26.84 -2.48 -11.52
C ALA A 180 -27.88 -1.69 -12.34
N LYS A 181 -27.56 -0.44 -12.68
CA LYS A 181 -28.38 0.44 -13.54
C LYS A 181 -28.20 0.18 -15.05
N GLY A 182 -27.40 -0.80 -15.45
CA GLY A 182 -27.25 -1.21 -16.86
C GLY A 182 -26.36 -0.29 -17.71
N LEU A 183 -25.65 0.66 -17.09
CA LEU A 183 -24.74 1.58 -17.77
C LEU A 183 -23.48 0.84 -18.24
N LYS A 184 -23.32 0.69 -19.55
CA LYS A 184 -22.13 0.07 -20.17
C LYS A 184 -21.11 1.13 -20.56
N GLN A 185 -19.82 0.82 -20.35
CA GLN A 185 -18.71 1.54 -20.98
C GLN A 185 -18.17 0.66 -22.10
N LEU A 186 -17.63 1.25 -23.16
CA LEU A 186 -16.94 0.52 -24.21
C LEU A 186 -15.74 -0.24 -23.62
N GLU A 187 -15.73 -1.56 -23.76
CA GLU A 187 -14.63 -2.43 -23.32
C GLU A 187 -13.29 -2.05 -23.98
N GLN A 188 -13.33 -1.46 -25.17
CA GLN A 188 -12.17 -0.95 -25.89
C GLN A 188 -11.50 0.22 -25.16
N ASP A 189 -12.27 1.14 -24.55
CA ASP A 189 -11.73 2.28 -23.81
C ASP A 189 -11.02 1.82 -22.54
N LEU A 190 -11.60 0.84 -21.84
CA LEU A 190 -10.98 0.18 -20.68
C LEU A 190 -9.66 -0.46 -21.08
N LYS A 191 -9.64 -1.22 -22.17
CA LYS A 191 -8.44 -1.88 -22.67
C LYS A 191 -7.35 -0.87 -23.03
N LYS A 192 -7.71 0.23 -23.70
CA LYS A 192 -6.78 1.30 -24.07
C LYS A 192 -6.16 1.96 -22.83
N ARG A 193 -6.97 2.30 -21.81
CA ARG A 193 -6.47 2.87 -20.55
C ARG A 193 -5.59 1.88 -19.77
N MET A 194 -5.95 0.59 -19.74
CA MET A 194 -5.10 -0.43 -19.11
C MET A 194 -3.74 -0.56 -19.83
N GLN A 195 -3.73 -0.52 -21.16
CA GLN A 195 -2.49 -0.54 -21.96
C GLN A 195 -1.65 0.73 -21.75
N GLN A 196 -2.29 1.89 -21.60
CA GLN A 196 -1.59 3.14 -21.28
C GLN A 196 -0.86 3.05 -19.94
N PHE A 197 -1.46 2.41 -18.93
CA PHE A 197 -0.77 2.20 -17.65
C PHE A 197 0.52 1.39 -17.79
N GLU A 198 0.55 0.38 -18.68
CA GLU A 198 1.75 -0.45 -18.89
C GLU A 198 2.96 0.37 -19.37
N VAL A 199 2.73 1.43 -20.14
CA VAL A 199 3.78 2.27 -20.74
C VAL A 199 4.04 3.57 -19.98
N THR A 200 3.15 3.97 -19.08
CA THR A 200 3.28 5.22 -18.32
C THR A 200 4.11 5.00 -17.05
N GLU A 201 4.82 6.04 -16.62
CA GLU A 201 5.48 6.10 -15.32
C GLU A 201 4.47 5.82 -14.19
N VAL A 202 4.90 5.03 -13.21
CA VAL A 202 4.05 4.62 -12.09
C VAL A 202 3.93 5.77 -11.10
N ASN A 203 2.68 6.16 -10.81
CA ASN A 203 2.36 7.12 -9.76
C ASN A 203 1.10 6.68 -9.02
N SER A 204 0.79 7.31 -7.90
CA SER A 204 -0.29 6.87 -7.01
C SER A 204 -1.64 6.86 -7.72
N SER A 205 -1.98 7.93 -8.44
CA SER A 205 -3.23 8.02 -9.20
C SER A 205 -3.31 6.93 -10.27
N SER A 206 -2.25 6.71 -11.04
CA SER A 206 -2.24 5.69 -12.08
C SER A 206 -2.40 4.28 -11.50
N VAL A 207 -1.78 3.98 -10.35
CA VAL A 207 -1.93 2.69 -9.65
C VAL A 207 -3.37 2.46 -9.19
N LEU A 208 -3.98 3.47 -8.58
CA LEU A 208 -5.37 3.38 -8.12
C LEU A 208 -6.35 3.28 -9.29
N HIS A 209 -6.08 4.00 -10.38
CA HIS A 209 -6.83 3.87 -11.63
C HIS A 209 -6.76 2.43 -12.16
N PHE A 210 -5.57 1.83 -12.16
CA PHE A 210 -5.42 0.43 -12.55
C PHE A 210 -6.23 -0.52 -11.66
N PHE A 211 -6.17 -0.36 -10.33
CA PHE A 211 -6.95 -1.19 -9.42
C PHE A 211 -8.46 -1.08 -9.65
N PHE A 212 -8.95 0.14 -9.87
CA PHE A 212 -10.34 0.38 -10.25
C PHE A 212 -10.72 -0.36 -11.54
N LEU A 213 -9.91 -0.19 -12.59
CA LEU A 213 -10.12 -0.81 -13.90
C LEU A 213 -10.07 -2.35 -13.83
N LYS A 214 -9.15 -2.90 -13.04
CA LYS A 214 -8.99 -4.36 -12.92
C LYS A 214 -10.18 -5.00 -12.19
N LYS A 215 -10.65 -4.40 -11.09
CA LYS A 215 -11.82 -4.92 -10.35
C LYS A 215 -13.11 -4.89 -11.19
N ARG A 216 -13.18 -3.99 -12.17
CA ARG A 216 -14.26 -3.97 -13.17
C ARG A 216 -14.22 -5.18 -14.09
N LYS A 217 -13.06 -5.47 -14.67
CA LYS A 217 -12.89 -6.50 -15.69
C LYS A 217 -13.18 -7.90 -15.17
N GLU A 218 -12.84 -8.18 -13.91
CA GLU A 218 -13.14 -9.46 -13.25
C GLU A 218 -14.64 -9.78 -13.18
N LYS A 219 -15.51 -8.76 -13.26
CA LYS A 219 -16.97 -8.92 -13.22
C LYS A 219 -17.64 -8.96 -14.60
N SER A 220 -16.95 -8.56 -15.67
CA SER A 220 -17.45 -8.67 -17.05
C SER A 220 -17.03 -10.02 -17.65
N THR A 221 -17.64 -11.10 -17.16
CA THR A 221 -17.40 -12.46 -17.65
C THR A 221 -17.99 -12.64 -19.06
N THR A 222 -17.19 -12.36 -20.08
CA THR A 222 -17.11 -13.12 -21.33
C THR A 222 -15.92 -12.61 -22.13
N THR A 223 -15.04 -13.54 -22.53
CA THR A 223 -14.01 -13.40 -23.57
C THR A 223 -12.65 -12.80 -23.18
N THR A 224 -11.62 -13.65 -23.32
CA THR A 224 -10.17 -13.38 -23.23
C THR A 224 -9.65 -12.90 -21.86
N LYS A 225 -9.17 -13.87 -21.06
CA LYS A 225 -8.09 -13.67 -20.09
C LYS A 225 -6.95 -12.95 -20.81
N ILE A 226 -6.92 -11.62 -20.77
CA ILE A 226 -5.66 -10.89 -20.94
C ILE A 226 -4.92 -11.09 -19.62
N THR A 227 -4.39 -12.29 -19.43
CA THR A 227 -3.38 -12.64 -18.44
C THR A 227 -2.04 -12.11 -18.91
N ARG A 228 -1.97 -10.83 -19.30
CA ARG A 228 -0.67 -10.18 -19.35
C ARG A 228 -0.36 -9.81 -17.91
N GLN A 229 0.26 -10.77 -17.24
CA GLN A 229 0.83 -10.55 -15.94
C GLN A 229 1.95 -9.55 -16.12
N TRP A 230 1.92 -8.47 -15.34
CA TRP A 230 3.00 -7.49 -15.37
C TRP A 230 4.33 -8.14 -14.97
N PRO A 231 5.45 -7.65 -15.52
CA PRO A 231 6.76 -8.08 -15.08
C PRO A 231 6.96 -7.69 -13.61
N SER A 232 7.76 -8.48 -12.90
CA SER A 232 8.10 -8.28 -11.48
C SER A 232 8.56 -6.86 -11.17
N TRP A 233 9.35 -6.26 -12.06
CA TRP A 233 9.78 -4.86 -11.95
C TRP A 233 8.61 -3.87 -11.87
N LYS A 234 7.54 -4.06 -12.65
CA LYS A 234 6.37 -3.16 -12.61
C LYS A 234 5.61 -3.30 -11.29
N TRP A 235 5.58 -4.51 -10.71
CA TRP A 235 5.03 -4.73 -9.37
C TRP A 235 5.86 -4.06 -8.28
N PHE A 236 7.18 -4.09 -8.42
CA PHE A 236 8.07 -3.32 -7.56
C PHE A 236 7.77 -1.82 -7.61
N GLU A 237 7.65 -1.23 -8.81
CA GLU A 237 7.32 0.20 -8.97
C GLU A 237 6.00 0.56 -8.28
N VAL A 238 4.99 -0.30 -8.43
CA VAL A 238 3.68 -0.14 -7.77
C VAL A 238 3.82 -0.15 -6.26
N ILE A 239 4.55 -1.11 -5.69
CA ILE A 239 4.73 -1.22 -4.24
C ILE A 239 5.56 -0.07 -3.70
N SER A 240 6.63 0.33 -4.39
CA SER A 240 7.43 1.49 -4.00
C SER A 240 6.58 2.75 -3.91
N CYS A 241 5.78 3.03 -4.94
CA CYS A 241 4.87 4.17 -4.97
C CYS A 241 3.82 4.14 -3.84
N ILE A 242 3.19 2.98 -3.59
CA ILE A 242 2.22 2.83 -2.50
C ILE A 242 2.90 2.97 -1.13
N PHE A 243 4.10 2.42 -0.98
CA PHE A 243 4.86 2.52 0.27
C PHE A 243 5.26 3.96 0.59
N GLU A 244 5.68 4.74 -0.40
CA GLU A 244 5.96 6.17 -0.23
C GLU A 244 4.73 6.95 0.26
N GLN A 245 3.56 6.63 -0.27
CA GLN A 245 2.32 7.32 0.07
C GLN A 245 1.76 6.93 1.44
N TYR A 246 1.79 5.64 1.77
CA TYR A 246 1.05 5.12 2.93
C TYR A 246 1.95 4.65 4.08
N ARG A 247 3.23 4.36 3.85
CA ARG A 247 4.19 3.88 4.86
C ARG A 247 3.58 2.77 5.73
N ASP A 248 3.41 2.98 7.03
CA ASP A 248 2.83 2.04 7.99
C ASP A 248 1.30 1.96 7.97
N LYS A 249 0.63 2.88 7.27
CA LYS A 249 -0.84 3.05 7.26
C LYS A 249 -1.46 2.62 5.94
N LEU A 250 -1.10 1.42 5.47
CA LEU A 250 -1.64 0.85 4.23
C LEU A 250 -3.17 0.63 4.36
N PRO A 251 -4.01 1.30 3.54
CA PRO A 251 -5.46 1.14 3.60
C PRO A 251 -5.87 -0.30 3.25
N PRO A 252 -6.82 -0.91 3.98
CA PRO A 252 -7.22 -2.31 3.75
C PRO A 252 -7.63 -2.61 2.31
N ILE A 253 -8.37 -1.69 1.67
CA ILE A 253 -8.81 -1.85 0.28
C ILE A 253 -7.63 -1.95 -0.71
N ILE A 254 -6.57 -1.18 -0.49
CA ILE A 254 -5.36 -1.22 -1.31
C ILE A 254 -4.59 -2.50 -1.03
N LYS A 255 -4.47 -2.88 0.24
CA LYS A 255 -3.83 -4.14 0.65
C LYS A 255 -4.49 -5.35 -0.01
N ASP A 256 -5.81 -5.46 0.07
CA ASP A 256 -6.58 -6.56 -0.52
C ASP A 256 -6.38 -6.62 -2.04
N MET A 257 -6.41 -5.45 -2.69
CA MET A 257 -6.16 -5.37 -4.13
C MET A 257 -4.73 -5.79 -4.49
N LEU A 258 -3.72 -5.35 -3.74
CA LEU A 258 -2.34 -5.79 -3.98
C LEU A 258 -2.20 -7.30 -3.81
N LEU A 259 -2.82 -7.88 -2.77
CA LEU A 259 -2.79 -9.31 -2.52
C LEU A 259 -3.46 -10.11 -3.65
N ASP A 260 -4.67 -9.71 -4.08
CA ASP A 260 -5.40 -10.33 -5.19
C ASP A 260 -4.57 -10.33 -6.49
N ASN A 261 -3.72 -9.32 -6.67
CA ASN A 261 -2.97 -9.08 -7.89
C ASN A 261 -1.57 -9.72 -7.91
N VAL A 262 -0.85 -9.67 -6.79
CA VAL A 262 0.52 -10.17 -6.66
C VAL A 262 0.54 -11.67 -6.39
N LYS A 263 -0.42 -12.21 -5.62
CA LYS A 263 -0.43 -13.64 -5.26
C LYS A 263 -0.42 -14.59 -6.48
N PRO A 264 -1.24 -14.38 -7.54
CA PRO A 264 -1.17 -15.21 -8.73
C PRO A 264 0.15 -15.11 -9.50
N HIS A 265 0.97 -14.09 -9.25
CA HIS A 265 2.30 -13.95 -9.84
C HIS A 265 3.34 -14.80 -9.13
N LEU A 266 3.23 -14.91 -7.80
CA LEU A 266 4.09 -15.75 -6.99
C LEU A 266 3.89 -17.26 -7.29
N ASP A 267 2.67 -17.65 -7.64
CA ASP A 267 2.34 -19.04 -7.98
C ASP A 267 3.03 -19.53 -9.28
N GLY A 268 3.56 -18.63 -10.10
CA GLY A 268 4.29 -18.95 -11.34
C GLY A 268 5.73 -19.42 -11.13
N LEU A 269 6.36 -19.82 -12.25
CA LEU A 269 7.81 -20.05 -12.34
C LEU A 269 8.52 -18.70 -12.51
N LEU A 270 9.08 -18.19 -11.41
CA LEU A 270 9.80 -16.91 -11.37
C LEU A 270 11.32 -17.13 -11.44
N SER A 271 12.01 -16.30 -12.21
CA SER A 271 13.49 -16.26 -12.21
C SER A 271 14.03 -15.70 -10.88
N LYS A 272 15.35 -15.83 -10.62
CA LYS A 272 15.95 -15.17 -9.44
C LYS A 272 15.78 -13.64 -9.48
N TRP A 273 15.85 -13.04 -10.66
CA TRP A 273 15.61 -11.60 -10.85
C TRP A 273 14.17 -11.21 -10.50
N ASP A 274 13.20 -11.99 -10.98
CA ASP A 274 11.80 -11.77 -10.65
C ASP A 274 11.55 -11.82 -9.15
N LEU A 275 12.10 -12.84 -8.50
CA LEU A 275 11.99 -12.99 -7.06
C LEU A 275 12.65 -11.81 -6.33
N PHE A 276 13.83 -11.36 -6.77
CA PHE A 276 14.54 -10.23 -6.17
C PHE A 276 13.72 -8.94 -6.25
N PHE A 277 13.16 -8.63 -7.42
CA PHE A 277 12.30 -7.45 -7.59
C PHE A 277 11.04 -7.50 -6.71
N LEU A 278 10.56 -8.70 -6.36
CA LEU A 278 9.37 -8.86 -5.53
C LEU A 278 9.65 -8.86 -4.02
N ILE A 279 10.91 -8.86 -3.56
CA ILE A 279 11.23 -8.85 -2.11
C ILE A 279 10.52 -7.70 -1.35
N PRO A 280 10.57 -6.44 -1.83
CA PRO A 280 9.82 -5.35 -1.20
C PRO A 280 8.32 -5.63 -1.11
N CYS A 281 7.73 -6.23 -2.14
CA CYS A 281 6.31 -6.60 -2.18
C CYS A 281 5.98 -7.63 -1.08
N LEU A 282 6.84 -8.64 -0.94
CA LEU A 282 6.68 -9.73 0.02
C LEU A 282 6.76 -9.21 1.46
N ASN A 283 7.77 -8.39 1.75
CA ASN A 283 7.97 -7.80 3.07
C ASN A 283 6.85 -6.82 3.43
N TYR A 284 6.48 -5.92 2.51
CA TYR A 284 5.49 -4.88 2.80
C TYR A 284 4.09 -5.44 3.04
N LEU A 285 3.71 -6.46 2.27
CA LEU A 285 2.41 -7.12 2.42
C LEU A 285 2.41 -8.18 3.55
N SER A 286 3.56 -8.40 4.20
CA SER A 286 3.76 -9.48 5.19
C SER A 286 3.26 -10.82 4.66
N LEU A 287 3.57 -11.12 3.41
CA LEU A 287 3.17 -12.37 2.79
C LEU A 287 3.96 -13.51 3.46
N PRO A 288 3.27 -14.53 4.03
CA PRO A 288 3.93 -15.54 4.83
C PRO A 288 4.99 -16.27 4.01
N THR A 289 6.24 -16.13 4.44
CA THR A 289 7.39 -16.83 3.87
C THR A 289 7.42 -18.30 4.30
N THR A 290 6.63 -18.69 5.32
CA THR A 290 6.53 -20.06 5.83
C THR A 290 5.15 -20.43 6.40
N ASN A 291 4.74 -21.68 6.10
CA ASN A 291 3.76 -22.52 6.80
C ASN A 291 2.27 -22.12 6.86
N ASN A 292 1.62 -22.00 5.71
CA ASN A 292 0.23 -22.45 5.60
C ASN A 292 -0.04 -23.02 4.20
N ALA A 293 -0.24 -24.33 4.12
CA ALA A 293 -0.85 -25.20 3.09
C ALA A 293 -0.59 -25.00 1.58
N SER A 294 -0.14 -23.84 1.08
CA SER A 294 0.18 -23.58 -0.32
C SER A 294 1.66 -23.22 -0.49
N ARG A 295 2.47 -24.27 -0.70
CA ARG A 295 3.77 -24.33 -1.37
C ARG A 295 4.30 -23.05 -2.04
N ILE A 296 5.04 -22.19 -1.32
CA ILE A 296 6.22 -21.49 -1.89
C ILE A 296 7.26 -21.21 -0.78
N ARG A 297 8.32 -22.02 -0.68
CA ARG A 297 9.54 -21.60 0.04
C ARG A 297 10.31 -20.69 -0.91
N LEU A 298 10.06 -19.38 -0.85
CA LEU A 298 10.68 -18.40 -1.76
C LEU A 298 12.21 -18.42 -1.62
N SER A 299 12.71 -18.55 -0.39
CA SER A 299 14.15 -18.73 -0.12
C SER A 299 14.75 -19.95 -0.82
N SER A 300 14.04 -21.08 -0.85
CA SER A 300 14.55 -22.26 -1.58
C SER A 300 14.51 -22.07 -3.09
N ARG A 301 13.57 -21.26 -3.62
CA ARG A 301 13.54 -20.93 -5.05
C ARG A 301 14.72 -20.06 -5.46
N PHE A 302 15.15 -19.13 -4.60
CA PHE A 302 16.40 -18.40 -4.82
C PHE A 302 17.63 -19.31 -4.87
N GLN A 303 17.63 -20.41 -4.11
CA GLN A 303 18.73 -21.38 -4.11
C GLN A 303 18.67 -22.34 -5.31
N SER A 304 17.47 -22.79 -5.69
CA SER A 304 17.29 -23.85 -6.71
C SER A 304 17.27 -23.38 -8.15
N ASN A 305 16.94 -22.10 -8.40
CA ASN A 305 16.72 -21.63 -9.77
C ASN A 305 18.06 -21.21 -10.41
N GLU A 306 18.26 -21.60 -11.68
CA GLU A 306 19.36 -21.05 -12.47
C GLU A 306 19.18 -19.53 -12.60
N CYS A 307 20.27 -18.80 -12.40
CA CYS A 307 20.30 -17.37 -12.58
C CYS A 307 20.95 -17.08 -13.93
N SER A 308 20.21 -16.45 -14.84
CA SER A 308 20.76 -15.96 -16.09
C SER A 308 21.17 -14.50 -15.95
N GLU A 309 22.04 -14.05 -16.85
CA GLU A 309 22.31 -12.63 -17.03
C GLU A 309 21.01 -11.86 -17.35
N TRP A 310 20.93 -10.62 -16.85
CA TRP A 310 19.83 -9.71 -17.15
C TRP A 310 20.27 -8.69 -18.21
N LYS A 311 19.46 -8.52 -19.26
CA LYS A 311 19.79 -7.70 -20.44
C LYS A 311 19.11 -6.33 -20.48
N GLY A 312 18.46 -5.92 -19.39
CA GLY A 312 17.75 -4.64 -19.33
C GLY A 312 18.65 -3.47 -18.91
N ASP A 313 18.29 -2.28 -19.36
CA ASP A 313 18.99 -1.04 -19.03
C ASP A 313 18.79 -0.61 -17.57
N ASP A 314 19.70 0.25 -17.08
CA ASP A 314 19.71 0.87 -15.75
C ASP A 314 19.66 -0.14 -14.58
N LEU A 315 20.30 -1.29 -14.75
CA LEU A 315 20.20 -2.39 -13.78
C LEU A 315 20.74 -2.01 -12.39
N ASP A 316 21.80 -1.20 -12.34
CA ASP A 316 22.36 -0.64 -11.10
C ASP A 316 21.30 0.15 -10.32
N LYS A 317 20.65 1.11 -10.98
CA LYS A 317 19.59 1.92 -10.39
C LYS A 317 18.42 1.07 -9.93
N LYS A 318 18.04 0.03 -10.69
CA LYS A 318 16.96 -0.88 -10.34
C LYS A 318 17.28 -1.71 -9.10
N ILE A 319 18.49 -2.28 -9.03
CA ILE A 319 18.94 -3.04 -7.86
C ILE A 319 18.99 -2.14 -6.63
N ILE A 320 19.60 -0.96 -6.74
CA ILE A 320 19.69 0.00 -5.63
C ILE A 320 18.30 0.43 -5.16
N SER A 321 17.38 0.69 -6.09
CA SER A 321 15.99 1.06 -5.74
C SER A 321 15.29 -0.04 -4.94
N VAL A 322 15.50 -1.31 -5.31
CA VAL A 322 14.93 -2.47 -4.60
C VAL A 322 15.52 -2.57 -3.19
N LEU A 323 16.85 -2.54 -3.07
CA LEU A 323 17.55 -2.60 -1.78
C LEU A 323 17.10 -1.46 -0.86
N GLN A 324 17.07 -0.22 -1.37
CA GLN A 324 16.68 0.96 -0.62
C GLN A 324 15.22 0.89 -0.15
N THR A 325 14.32 0.46 -1.03
CA THR A 325 12.89 0.34 -0.70
C THR A 325 12.68 -0.77 0.34
N ASP A 326 13.34 -1.91 0.17
CA ASP A 326 13.31 -3.04 1.10
C ASP A 326 13.78 -2.64 2.50
N LEU A 327 14.96 -2.02 2.59
CA LEU A 327 15.53 -1.51 3.85
C LEU A 327 14.55 -0.57 4.57
N ASN A 328 13.91 0.33 3.83
CA ASN A 328 12.92 1.25 4.40
C ASN A 328 11.66 0.53 4.87
N ILE A 329 11.19 -0.50 4.16
CA ILE A 329 10.03 -1.30 4.56
C ILE A 329 10.35 -2.07 5.85
N ARG A 330 11.54 -2.67 5.96
CA ARG A 330 11.93 -3.48 7.13
C ARG A 330 11.98 -2.68 8.44
N ARG A 331 12.17 -1.36 8.37
CA ARG A 331 12.04 -0.45 9.53
C ARG A 331 10.63 -0.42 10.14
N LEU A 332 9.60 -0.91 9.43
CA LEU A 332 8.22 -1.00 9.92
C LEU A 332 7.94 -2.22 10.81
N SER A 333 8.96 -2.91 11.33
CA SER A 333 8.81 -4.14 12.14
C SER A 333 8.10 -5.27 11.40
N VAL A 334 8.60 -5.61 10.20
CA VAL A 334 8.08 -6.71 9.37
C VAL A 334 8.27 -8.06 10.08
N ILE A 335 7.25 -8.91 10.02
CA ILE A 335 7.29 -10.26 10.61
C ILE A 335 8.07 -11.18 9.66
N VAL A 336 9.27 -11.60 10.09
CA VAL A 336 10.20 -12.49 9.35
C VAL A 336 10.56 -11.93 7.96
N PRO A 337 11.34 -10.84 7.91
CA PRO A 337 11.69 -10.21 6.65
C PRO A 337 12.58 -11.10 5.78
N MET A 338 12.42 -10.97 4.46
CA MET A 338 13.43 -11.40 3.50
C MET A 338 14.45 -10.28 3.33
N HIS A 339 15.73 -10.62 3.35
CA HIS A 339 16.82 -9.66 3.23
C HIS A 339 17.28 -9.59 1.78
N SER A 340 16.93 -8.52 1.07
CA SER A 340 17.30 -8.36 -0.34
C SER A 340 18.83 -8.38 -0.56
N GLU A 341 19.58 -7.86 0.40
CA GLU A 341 21.03 -7.87 0.47
C GLU A 341 21.66 -9.27 0.48
N GLU A 342 20.96 -10.30 0.98
CA GLU A 342 21.45 -11.69 0.97
C GLU A 342 21.46 -12.29 -0.44
N TYR A 343 20.60 -11.79 -1.32
CA TYR A 343 20.38 -12.36 -2.66
C TYR A 343 21.06 -11.53 -3.76
N VAL A 344 21.37 -10.26 -3.51
CA VAL A 344 21.96 -9.39 -4.54
C VAL A 344 23.33 -9.88 -5.01
N LEU A 345 24.13 -10.50 -4.12
CA LEU A 345 25.45 -11.02 -4.48
C LEU A 345 25.36 -12.12 -5.55
N ASP A 346 24.39 -13.05 -5.43
CA ASP A 346 24.16 -14.09 -6.45
C ASP A 346 23.95 -13.48 -7.83
N LEU A 347 23.18 -12.39 -7.89
CA LEU A 347 22.83 -11.72 -9.13
C LEU A 347 24.05 -11.01 -9.73
N LEU A 348 24.87 -10.36 -8.89
CA LEU A 348 26.08 -9.67 -9.32
C LEU A 348 27.17 -10.64 -9.80
N VAL A 349 27.37 -11.77 -9.10
CA VAL A 349 28.33 -12.83 -9.50
C VAL A 349 28.00 -13.38 -10.89
N VAL A 350 26.72 -13.51 -11.22
CA VAL A 350 26.27 -14.00 -12.53
C VAL A 350 26.47 -12.93 -13.61
N GLN A 351 26.21 -11.66 -13.29
CA GLN A 351 26.37 -10.57 -14.26
C GLN A 351 27.81 -10.26 -14.61
N LYS A 352 28.74 -10.41 -13.66
CA LYS A 352 30.18 -10.13 -13.84
C LYS A 352 30.49 -8.75 -14.45
N ASP A 353 29.60 -7.79 -14.24
CA ASP A 353 29.75 -6.42 -14.72
C ASP A 353 30.44 -5.58 -13.64
N ARG A 354 31.62 -5.04 -13.99
CA ARG A 354 32.43 -4.23 -13.08
C ARG A 354 31.73 -2.95 -12.63
N LYS A 355 31.10 -2.21 -13.54
CA LYS A 355 30.46 -0.91 -13.23
C LYS A 355 29.21 -1.11 -12.37
N LEU A 356 28.41 -2.11 -12.72
CA LEU A 356 27.25 -2.53 -11.94
C LEU A 356 27.65 -2.93 -10.52
N SER A 357 28.64 -3.82 -10.41
CA SER A 357 29.13 -4.30 -9.11
C SER A 357 29.65 -3.15 -8.26
N GLN A 358 30.43 -2.24 -8.84
CA GLN A 358 30.92 -1.05 -8.14
C GLN A 358 29.78 -0.16 -7.64
N SER A 359 28.80 0.15 -8.50
CA SER A 359 27.67 1.02 -8.13
C SER A 359 26.83 0.44 -6.99
N VAL A 360 26.50 -0.86 -7.06
CA VAL A 360 25.73 -1.54 -6.01
C VAL A 360 26.54 -1.65 -4.71
N LEU A 361 27.84 -1.98 -4.80
CA LEU A 361 28.71 -1.99 -3.64
C LEU A 361 28.74 -0.62 -2.98
N GLU A 362 29.00 0.47 -3.71
CA GLU A 362 29.02 1.84 -3.17
C GLU A 362 27.75 2.19 -2.36
N PHE A 363 26.57 1.73 -2.79
CA PHE A 363 25.35 1.85 -2.01
C PHE A 363 25.37 1.02 -0.71
N LEU A 364 25.82 -0.23 -0.77
CA LEU A 364 25.95 -1.13 0.39
C LEU A 364 26.95 -0.59 1.42
N PHE A 365 28.01 0.12 1.01
CA PHE A 365 28.98 0.77 1.93
C PHE A 365 28.37 1.88 2.78
N LEU A 366 27.22 2.40 2.40
CA LEU A 366 26.53 3.41 3.19
C LEU A 366 25.63 2.78 4.27
N GLN A 367 25.52 1.44 4.31
CA GLN A 367 24.68 0.72 5.26
C GLN A 367 25.43 0.36 6.54
N ASP A 368 24.67 0.03 7.57
CA ASP A 368 25.19 -0.32 8.89
C ASP A 368 25.67 -1.78 8.98
N LYS A 369 26.21 -2.13 10.15
CA LYS A 369 26.72 -3.47 10.44
C LYS A 369 25.66 -4.55 10.23
N ASP A 370 24.41 -4.31 10.62
CA ASP A 370 23.34 -5.31 10.54
C ASP A 370 23.13 -5.78 9.09
N VAL A 371 23.11 -4.85 8.13
CA VAL A 371 23.03 -5.19 6.69
C VAL A 371 24.23 -6.02 6.25
N TRP A 372 25.43 -5.67 6.70
CA TRP A 372 26.64 -6.42 6.36
C TRP A 372 26.71 -7.80 7.03
N ASP A 373 26.17 -7.96 8.23
CA ASP A 373 26.04 -9.25 8.91
C ASP A 373 25.13 -10.21 8.09
N HIS A 374 24.08 -9.68 7.44
CA HIS A 374 23.27 -10.44 6.49
C HIS A 374 24.03 -10.78 5.21
N ILE A 375 24.76 -9.83 4.63
CA ILE A 375 25.60 -10.06 3.44
C ILE A 375 26.66 -11.14 3.70
N TYR A 376 27.29 -11.13 4.88
CA TYR A 376 28.32 -12.10 5.29
C TYR A 376 27.75 -13.35 5.97
N SER A 377 26.43 -13.53 6.00
CA SER A 377 25.80 -14.74 6.51
C SER A 377 26.27 -16.01 5.77
N ILE A 378 26.04 -17.17 6.40
CA ILE A 378 26.63 -18.46 6.00
C ILE A 378 26.44 -18.72 4.49
N GLY A 379 27.56 -18.82 3.77
CA GLY A 379 27.61 -19.18 2.35
C GLY A 379 27.74 -18.00 1.38
N ASN A 380 27.71 -16.75 1.86
CA ASN A 380 27.82 -15.56 1.00
C ASN A 380 29.21 -14.88 1.01
N GLY A 381 30.12 -15.24 1.93
CA GLY A 381 31.46 -14.64 2.01
C GLY A 381 32.27 -14.79 0.72
N ASP A 382 32.26 -15.96 0.08
CA ASP A 382 32.94 -16.19 -1.20
C ASP A 382 32.33 -15.35 -2.32
N LYS A 383 31.01 -15.21 -2.36
CA LYS A 383 30.32 -14.40 -3.36
C LYS A 383 30.61 -12.92 -3.17
N CYS A 384 30.66 -12.47 -1.92
CA CYS A 384 31.03 -11.09 -1.59
C CYS A 384 32.44 -10.78 -2.10
N TRP A 385 33.39 -11.71 -1.86
CA TRP A 385 34.73 -11.63 -2.43
C TRP A 385 34.72 -11.55 -3.96
N ASP A 386 33.98 -12.42 -4.65
CA ASP A 386 33.92 -12.44 -6.12
C ASP A 386 33.37 -11.13 -6.70
N VAL A 387 32.34 -10.56 -6.07
CA VAL A 387 31.74 -9.28 -6.47
C VAL A 387 32.72 -8.12 -6.25
N MET A 388 33.41 -8.09 -5.10
CA MET A 388 34.45 -7.09 -4.82
C MET A 388 35.65 -7.22 -5.77
N LEU A 389 36.09 -8.44 -6.06
CA LEU A 389 37.16 -8.71 -7.01
C LEU A 389 36.79 -8.23 -8.42
N THR A 390 35.54 -8.47 -8.84
CA THR A 390 35.00 -7.98 -10.11
C THR A 390 34.99 -6.45 -10.17
N ALA A 391 34.61 -5.79 -9.08
CA ALA A 391 34.51 -4.33 -9.00
C ALA A 391 35.89 -3.63 -8.96
N PHE A 392 36.77 -4.08 -8.07
CA PHE A 392 38.01 -3.38 -7.74
C PHE A 392 39.19 -3.87 -8.55
N GLN A 393 39.25 -5.16 -8.89
CA GLN A 393 40.41 -5.77 -9.55
C GLN A 393 41.69 -5.41 -8.78
N VAL A 394 42.64 -4.72 -9.40
CA VAL A 394 43.92 -4.27 -8.81
C VAL A 394 43.87 -2.83 -8.26
N ASP A 395 42.68 -2.24 -8.07
CA ASP A 395 42.52 -0.93 -7.44
C ASP A 395 42.66 -1.02 -5.91
N PHE A 396 43.90 -1.06 -5.43
CA PHE A 396 44.22 -1.17 -4.01
C PHE A 396 43.70 0.00 -3.17
N LYS A 397 43.47 1.18 -3.79
CA LYS A 397 42.89 2.32 -3.08
C LYS A 397 41.43 2.05 -2.71
N GLN A 398 40.67 1.44 -3.61
CA GLN A 398 39.32 0.99 -3.30
C GLN A 398 39.32 -0.11 -2.23
N TRP A 399 40.18 -1.12 -2.38
CA TRP A 399 40.32 -2.16 -1.36
C TRP A 399 40.62 -1.59 0.04
N SER A 400 41.58 -0.67 0.17
CA SER A 400 41.92 -0.04 1.46
C SER A 400 40.73 0.71 2.05
N ARG A 401 40.05 1.55 1.25
CA ARG A 401 38.87 2.29 1.70
C ARG A 401 37.77 1.37 2.25
N TYR A 402 37.60 0.22 1.61
CA TYR A 402 36.56 -0.75 1.96
C TYR A 402 36.90 -1.52 3.24
N LEU A 403 38.14 -2.00 3.36
CA LEU A 403 38.64 -2.67 4.57
C LEU A 403 38.61 -1.74 5.79
N GLU A 404 39.07 -0.49 5.63
CA GLU A 404 38.99 0.53 6.69
C GLU A 404 37.55 0.75 7.16
N HIS A 405 36.59 0.79 6.22
CA HIS A 405 35.18 0.92 6.57
C HIS A 405 34.67 -0.29 7.35
N PHE A 406 34.92 -1.51 6.88
CA PHE A 406 34.50 -2.74 7.58
C PHE A 406 35.08 -2.88 8.97
N ASN A 407 36.33 -2.48 9.17
CA ASN A 407 36.93 -2.40 10.50
C ASN A 407 36.20 -1.38 11.37
N LYS A 408 35.89 -0.19 10.84
CA LYS A 408 35.18 0.87 11.57
C LYS A 408 33.77 0.45 12.02
N ILE A 409 33.03 -0.26 11.17
CA ILE A 409 31.66 -0.72 11.50
C ILE A 409 31.64 -2.09 12.18
N GLY A 410 32.81 -2.69 12.43
CA GLY A 410 32.93 -3.93 13.20
C GLY A 410 32.43 -5.19 12.49
N VAL A 411 32.45 -5.23 11.15
CA VAL A 411 32.01 -6.41 10.36
C VAL A 411 32.93 -7.61 10.60
N PHE A 412 34.21 -7.38 10.86
CA PHE A 412 35.20 -8.44 11.11
C PHE A 412 35.43 -8.73 12.60
N GLU A 413 34.68 -8.10 13.51
CA GLU A 413 34.74 -8.40 14.94
C GLU A 413 34.30 -9.85 15.20
N GLY A 414 35.10 -10.63 15.92
CA GLY A 414 34.89 -12.08 16.11
C GLY A 414 35.87 -12.98 15.33
N GLY A 415 36.77 -12.40 14.53
CA GLY A 415 38.06 -12.98 14.11
C GLY A 415 38.05 -14.03 13.00
N VAL A 416 37.04 -14.90 12.93
CA VAL A 416 37.02 -15.99 11.94
C VAL A 416 36.70 -15.46 10.54
N SER A 417 35.70 -14.58 10.40
CA SER A 417 35.27 -14.07 9.09
C SER A 417 36.29 -13.16 8.43
N GLY A 418 36.94 -12.28 9.22
CA GLY A 418 37.97 -11.36 8.72
C GLY A 418 39.26 -12.06 8.29
N SER A 419 39.73 -13.04 9.06
CA SER A 419 40.93 -13.81 8.67
C SER A 419 40.69 -14.65 7.41
N VAL A 420 39.51 -15.27 7.28
CA VAL A 420 39.11 -16.00 6.06
C VAL A 420 39.04 -15.06 4.86
N PHE A 421 38.43 -13.88 5.01
CA PHE A 421 38.35 -12.89 3.93
C PHE A 421 39.75 -12.43 3.50
N LEU A 422 40.62 -12.06 4.45
CA LEU A 422 41.98 -11.62 4.13
C LEU A 422 42.81 -12.72 3.47
N SER A 423 42.63 -13.99 3.84
CA SER A 423 43.37 -15.10 3.23
C SER A 423 43.14 -15.20 1.72
N LYS A 424 41.99 -14.72 1.22
CA LYS A 424 41.66 -14.71 -0.21
C LYS A 424 42.65 -13.90 -1.05
N PHE A 425 43.24 -12.82 -0.52
CA PHE A 425 44.28 -12.07 -1.23
C PHE A 425 45.51 -12.93 -1.57
N GLN A 426 45.73 -14.04 -0.86
CA GLN A 426 46.84 -14.96 -1.08
C GLN A 426 46.41 -16.27 -1.75
N THR A 427 45.19 -16.73 -1.49
CA THR A 427 44.72 -18.05 -1.94
C THR A 427 43.85 -18.01 -3.19
N ASP A 428 43.21 -16.87 -3.48
CA ASP A 428 42.35 -16.76 -4.66
C ASP A 428 43.18 -16.67 -5.93
N LYS A 429 43.04 -17.70 -6.78
CA LYS A 429 43.83 -17.83 -8.01
C LYS A 429 43.61 -16.66 -8.97
N ASN A 430 42.37 -16.20 -9.12
CA ASN A 430 42.05 -15.12 -10.06
C ASN A 430 42.70 -13.81 -9.60
N PHE A 431 42.63 -13.51 -8.30
CA PHE A 431 43.31 -12.34 -7.75
C PHE A 431 44.83 -12.45 -7.86
N VAL A 432 45.41 -13.60 -7.52
CA VAL A 432 46.87 -13.82 -7.64
C VAL A 432 47.35 -13.60 -9.07
N GLU A 433 46.62 -14.12 -10.07
CA GLU A 433 46.94 -13.90 -11.48
C GLU A 433 46.88 -12.41 -11.88
N LEU A 434 45.98 -11.63 -11.29
CA LEU A 434 45.89 -10.17 -11.53
C LEU A 434 47.06 -9.37 -10.93
N VAL A 435 47.63 -9.82 -9.80
CA VAL A 435 48.69 -9.09 -9.09
C VAL A 435 50.10 -9.60 -9.36
N THR A 436 50.25 -10.79 -9.95
CA THR A 436 51.56 -11.38 -10.33
C THR A 436 52.39 -10.50 -11.29
N PRO A 437 51.81 -9.74 -12.25
CA PRO A 437 52.57 -8.81 -13.06
C PRO A 437 53.36 -7.81 -12.20
N SER A 438 54.62 -7.55 -12.56
CA SER A 438 55.60 -6.85 -11.70
C SER A 438 55.16 -5.46 -11.22
N GLU A 439 54.39 -4.73 -12.04
CA GLU A 439 53.89 -3.39 -11.70
C GLU A 439 52.81 -3.43 -10.59
N ASN A 440 51.96 -4.45 -10.61
CA ASN A 440 50.91 -4.64 -9.60
C ASN A 440 51.48 -5.27 -8.32
N PHE A 441 52.49 -6.15 -8.46
CA PHE A 441 53.03 -6.92 -7.35
C PHE A 441 53.65 -6.03 -6.26
N LEU A 442 54.45 -5.03 -6.64
CA LEU A 442 55.05 -4.11 -5.65
C LEU A 442 53.99 -3.29 -4.92
N THR A 443 52.98 -2.82 -5.65
CA THR A 443 51.85 -2.07 -5.09
C THR A 443 51.01 -2.95 -4.16
N PHE A 444 50.82 -4.22 -4.52
CA PHE A 444 50.15 -5.22 -3.69
C PHE A 444 50.92 -5.49 -2.39
N LEU A 445 52.25 -5.64 -2.44
CA LEU A 445 53.05 -5.84 -1.23
C LEU A 445 52.93 -4.66 -0.27
N ALA A 446 53.00 -3.43 -0.80
CA ALA A 446 52.80 -2.22 0.00
C ALA A 446 51.39 -2.18 0.63
N PHE A 447 50.37 -2.53 -0.16
CA PHE A 447 48.99 -2.65 0.32
C PHE A 447 48.86 -3.67 1.47
N MET A 448 49.38 -4.88 1.31
CA MET A 448 49.30 -5.93 2.34
C MET A 448 50.04 -5.53 3.63
N GLN A 449 51.19 -4.87 3.51
CA GLN A 449 51.92 -4.34 4.68
C GLN A 449 51.09 -3.28 5.43
N GLN A 450 50.39 -2.41 4.71
CA GLN A 450 49.51 -1.41 5.31
C GLN A 450 48.33 -2.07 6.05
N GLN A 451 47.70 -3.08 5.45
CA GLN A 451 46.53 -3.73 6.06
C GLN A 451 46.88 -4.52 7.34
N GLN A 452 48.08 -5.10 7.42
CA GLN A 452 48.59 -5.77 8.64
C GLN A 452 48.74 -4.83 9.85
N GLN A 453 48.80 -3.51 9.63
CA GLN A 453 48.92 -2.53 10.71
C GLN A 453 47.56 -2.01 11.20
N ILE A 454 46.49 -2.20 10.41
CA ILE A 454 45.16 -1.64 10.64
C ILE A 454 44.19 -2.69 11.21
N MET A 455 44.36 -3.95 10.83
CA MET A 455 43.64 -5.12 11.36
C MET A 455 44.46 -5.82 12.43
#